data_AF-A0AAW2XPU5-F1
#
_entry.id   AF-A0AAW2XPU5-F1
#
_cell.length_a   1.000
_cell.length_b   1.000
_cell.length_c   1.000
_cell.angle_alpha   90.00
_cell.angle_beta   90.00
_cell.angle_gamma   90.00
#
_symmetry.space_group_name_H-M   'P 1'
#
loop_
_entity.id
_entity.type
_entity.pdbx_description
1 polymer ?
#
loop_
_entity_poly.entity_id
_entity_poly.type
_entity_poly.pdbx_seq_one_letter_code
_entity_poly.pdbx_strand_id
1 'polypeptide(L)'
;MPGGVFLYFDVRDVGDAHVLPFENPSANGRYCVVAKALYTSEALDILRDLYPTLNLPKSSEENGSGTPPYQVSDEKAKSLGVFLFLLSRV
;
A
#
# COMPACT_ATOMS: atom_id res chain seq x y z
N MET A 1 -5.32 14.91 7.93
CA MET A 1 -5.21 14.20 9.21
C MET A 1 -3.72 14.09 9.53
N PRO A 2 -3.15 14.99 10.35
CA PRO A 2 -1.77 14.85 10.79
C PRO A 2 -1.63 13.53 11.57
N GLY A 3 -0.67 12.69 11.16
CA GLY A 3 -0.35 11.44 11.85
C GLY A 3 -1.17 10.19 11.48
N GLY A 4 -1.90 10.20 10.36
CA GLY A 4 -2.69 9.05 9.91
C GLY A 4 -1.87 7.91 9.30
N VAL A 5 -2.34 6.68 9.50
CA VAL A 5 -1.96 5.50 8.70
C VAL A 5 -2.68 5.55 7.35
N PHE A 6 -1.95 5.41 6.25
CA PHE A 6 -2.49 5.35 4.89
C PHE A 6 -2.23 3.99 4.27
N LEU A 7 -3.18 3.56 3.42
CA LEU A 7 -3.05 2.35 2.63
C LEU A 7 -2.36 2.68 1.30
N TYR A 8 -1.34 1.90 0.97
CA TYR A 8 -0.59 2.04 -0.26
C TYR A 8 -0.78 0.80 -1.13
N PHE A 9 -0.84 1.04 -2.44
CA PHE A 9 -1.02 0.05 -3.49
C PHE A 9 -0.30 0.54 -4.75
N ASP A 10 0.21 -0.38 -5.57
CA ASP A 10 0.71 -0.04 -6.89
C ASP A 10 -0.47 0.04 -7.87
N VAL A 11 -0.42 1.00 -8.81
CA VAL A 11 -1.50 1.18 -9.80
C VAL A 11 -1.63 -0.03 -10.74
N ARG A 12 -0.53 -0.77 -10.96
CA ARG A 12 -0.51 -2.00 -11.78
C ARG A 12 -1.31 -3.10 -11.09
N ASP A 13 -1.14 -3.27 -9.78
CA ASP A 13 -1.88 -4.24 -8.96
C ASP A 13 -3.38 -3.98 -9.04
N VAL A 14 -3.79 -2.70 -9.06
CA VAL A 14 -5.19 -2.31 -9.22
C VAL A 14 -5.69 -2.67 -10.62
N GLY A 15 -4.91 -2.45 -11.67
CA GLY A 15 -5.25 -2.87 -13.03
C GLY A 15 -5.49 -4.38 -13.12
N ASP A 16 -4.53 -5.16 -12.62
CA ASP A 16 -4.62 -6.63 -12.59
C ASP A 16 -5.82 -7.11 -11.77
N ALA A 17 -6.09 -6.48 -10.63
CA ALA A 17 -7.22 -6.80 -9.77
C ALA A 17 -8.59 -6.46 -10.38
N HIS A 18 -8.64 -5.68 -11.47
CA HIS A 18 -9.87 -5.49 -12.25
C HIS A 18 -9.97 -6.51 -13.39
N VAL A 19 -8.87 -6.76 -14.12
CA VAL A 19 -8.87 -7.64 -15.30
C VAL A 19 -8.98 -9.12 -14.92
N LEU A 20 -8.17 -9.59 -13.97
CA LEU A 20 -8.09 -11.02 -13.62
C LEU A 20 -9.41 -11.61 -13.09
N PRO A 21 -10.15 -10.96 -12.17
CA PRO A 21 -11.46 -11.47 -11.78
C PRO A 21 -12.49 -11.36 -12.91
N PHE A 22 -12.40 -10.34 -13.78
CA PHE A 22 -13.33 -10.20 -14.90
C PHE A 22 -13.20 -11.35 -15.90
N GLU A 23 -11.97 -11.82 -16.16
CA GLU A 23 -11.68 -12.92 -17.08
C GLU A 23 -11.90 -14.30 -16.47
N ASN A 24 -12.06 -14.41 -15.15
CA ASN A 24 -12.24 -15.67 -14.44
C ASN A 24 -13.72 -15.88 -14.03
N PRO A 25 -14.46 -16.81 -14.66
CA PRO A 25 -15.87 -17.05 -14.35
C PRO A 25 -16.15 -17.50 -12.91
N SER A 26 -15.14 -18.00 -12.18
CA SER A 26 -15.28 -18.41 -10.78
C SER A 26 -15.03 -17.26 -9.79
N ALA A 27 -14.54 -16.12 -10.26
CA ALA A 27 -14.33 -14.95 -9.43
C ALA A 27 -15.67 -14.37 -8.93
N ASN A 28 -15.69 -13.95 -7.67
CA ASN A 28 -16.91 -13.43 -7.05
C ASN A 28 -16.59 -12.57 -5.82
N GLY A 29 -17.53 -11.71 -5.45
CA GLY A 29 -17.43 -10.87 -4.24
C GLY A 29 -16.37 -9.78 -4.35
N ARG A 30 -15.79 -9.40 -3.20
CA ARG A 30 -14.82 -8.29 -3.09
C ARG A 30 -13.39 -8.79 -2.98
N TYR A 31 -12.43 -8.01 -3.47
CA TYR A 31 -11.00 -8.27 -3.43
C TYR A 31 -10.27 -7.06 -2.81
N CYS A 32 -9.53 -7.29 -1.74
CA CYS A 32 -8.71 -6.25 -1.12
C CYS A 32 -7.35 -6.19 -1.83
N VAL A 33 -6.99 -4.99 -2.31
CA VAL A 33 -5.74 -4.74 -3.05
C VAL A 33 -4.96 -3.68 -2.30
N VAL A 34 -4.15 -4.11 -1.34
CA VAL A 34 -3.39 -3.23 -0.45
C VAL A 34 -2.02 -3.87 -0.23
N ALA A 35 -0.96 -3.19 -0.67
CA ALA A 35 0.40 -3.68 -0.49
C ALA A 35 0.88 -3.46 0.95
N LYS A 36 0.62 -2.27 1.53
CA LYS A 36 1.01 -1.96 2.91
C LYS A 36 0.19 -0.81 3.50
N ALA A 37 -0.11 -0.89 4.80
CA ALA A 37 -0.53 0.25 5.59
C ALA A 37 0.71 0.87 6.26
N LEU A 38 0.93 2.16 6.09
CA LEU A 38 2.12 2.86 6.59
C LEU A 38 1.74 4.17 7.25
N TYR A 39 2.53 4.57 8.25
CA TYR A 39 2.53 5.97 8.66
C TYR A 39 3.08 6.87 7.55
N THR A 40 2.65 8.12 7.55
CA THR A 40 3.22 9.13 6.65
C THR A 40 4.73 9.29 6.89
N SER A 41 5.20 9.14 8.13
CA SER A 41 6.62 9.16 8.48
C SER A 41 7.41 8.05 7.78
N GLU A 42 6.93 6.81 7.84
CA GLU A 42 7.56 5.66 7.16
C GLU A 42 7.62 5.86 5.64
N ALA A 43 6.57 6.41 5.02
CA ALA A 43 6.58 6.70 3.59
C ALA A 43 7.59 7.80 3.23
N LEU A 44 7.74 8.83 4.08
CA LEU A 44 8.76 9.86 3.91
C LEU A 44 10.17 9.31 4.09
N ASP A 45 10.38 8.36 4.99
CA ASP A 45 11.68 7.69 5.18
C ASP A 45 12.10 6.93 3.91
N ILE A 46 11.19 6.16 3.31
CA ILE A 46 11.42 5.49 2.02
C ILE A 46 11.81 6.52 0.93
N LEU A 47 11.12 7.65 0.87
CA LEU A 47 11.43 8.68 -0.13
C LEU A 47 12.80 9.34 0.11
N ARG A 48 13.24 9.49 1.37
CA ARG A 48 14.59 10.00 1.68
C ARG A 48 15.68 9.02 1.29
N ASP A 49 15.45 7.72 1.49
CA ASP A 49 16.41 6.69 1.08
C ASP A 49 16.57 6.63 -0.45
N LEU A 50 15.46 6.75 -1.18
CA LEU A 50 15.47 6.74 -2.66
C LEU A 50 15.99 8.05 -3.25
N TYR A 51 15.69 9.19 -2.62
CA TYR A 51 16.00 10.53 -3.13
C TYR A 51 16.66 11.40 -2.06
N PRO A 52 17.91 11.13 -1.67
CA PRO A 52 18.57 11.77 -0.53
C PRO A 52 18.81 13.28 -0.72
N THR A 53 18.82 13.76 -1.97
CA THR A 53 18.97 15.19 -2.28
C THR A 53 17.65 15.96 -2.27
N LEU A 54 16.52 15.27 -2.13
CA LEU A 54 15.21 15.90 -2.11
C LEU A 54 14.94 16.51 -0.73
N ASN A 55 14.67 17.82 -0.70
CA ASN A 55 14.34 18.53 0.53
C ASN A 55 12.91 18.18 0.98
N LEU A 56 12.77 17.05 1.68
CA LEU A 56 11.51 16.60 2.26
C LEU A 56 11.29 17.18 3.66
N PRO A 57 10.04 17.48 4.06
CA PRO A 57 9.73 17.91 5.42
C PRO A 57 10.21 16.84 6.42
N LYS A 58 10.70 17.25 7.59
CA LYS A 58 11.05 16.31 8.65
C LYS A 58 9.79 15.56 9.09
N SER A 59 9.90 14.25 9.25
CA SER A 59 8.84 13.45 9.87
C SER A 59 8.65 13.99 11.29
N SER A 60 7.41 14.39 11.64
CA SER A 60 7.10 14.69 13.03
C SER A 60 7.16 13.37 13.81
N GLU A 61 7.86 13.36 14.95
CA GLU A 61 7.86 12.23 15.90
C GLU A 61 6.45 11.96 16.47
N GLU A 62 5.53 12.90 16.27
CA GLU A 62 4.11 12.72 16.50
C GLU A 62 3.51 11.83 15.40
N ASN A 63 3.82 10.53 15.46
CA ASN A 63 2.94 9.50 14.92
C ASN A 63 1.58 9.75 15.58
N GLY A 64 0.58 10.12 14.78
CA GLY A 64 -0.70 10.58 15.27
C GLY A 64 -1.25 9.63 16.31
N SER A 65 -1.73 10.20 17.41
CA SER A 65 -2.27 9.53 18.57
C SER A 65 -3.05 8.23 18.24
N GLY A 66 -2.37 7.09 18.38
CA GLY A 66 -2.97 5.83 18.85
C GLY A 66 -3.37 4.75 17.84
N THR A 67 -3.34 4.96 16.52
CA THR A 67 -3.68 3.88 15.56
C THR A 67 -2.43 3.22 14.98
N PRO A 68 -2.12 1.95 15.33
CA PRO A 68 -1.01 1.22 14.72
C PRO A 68 -1.30 0.88 13.25
N PRO A 69 -0.27 0.73 12.40
CA PRO A 69 -0.46 0.18 11.07
C PRO A 69 -1.05 -1.22 11.19
N TYR A 70 -2.04 -1.52 10.37
CA TYR A 70 -2.73 -2.80 10.37
C TYR A 70 -2.50 -3.52 9.05
N GLN A 71 -2.62 -4.84 9.07
CA GLN A 71 -2.57 -5.63 7.86
C GLN A 71 -3.96 -5.82 7.28
N VAL A 72 -4.06 -5.75 5.96
CA VAL A 72 -5.27 -6.07 5.21
C VAL A 72 -5.05 -7.43 4.55
N SER A 73 -5.98 -8.37 4.69
CA SER A 73 -5.87 -9.66 4.00
C SER A 73 -5.87 -9.44 2.48
N ASP A 74 -4.85 -9.98 1.82
CA ASP A 74 -4.68 -9.97 0.38
C ASP A 74 -4.81 -11.39 -0.24
N GLU A 75 -5.19 -12.38 0.58
CA GLU A 75 -5.23 -13.81 0.22
C GLU A 75 -6.10 -14.05 -1.01
N LYS A 76 -7.24 -13.36 -1.07
CA LYS A 76 -8.20 -13.50 -2.16
C LYS A 76 -7.75 -12.80 -3.44
N ALA A 77 -6.98 -11.72 -3.35
CA ALA A 77 -6.38 -11.09 -4.53
C ALA A 77 -5.25 -11.98 -5.07
N LYS A 78 -4.42 -12.52 -4.19
CA LYS A 78 -3.36 -13.49 -4.53
C LYS A 78 -3.91 -14.76 -5.18
N SER A 79 -5.06 -15.26 -4.74
CA SER A 79 -5.68 -16.45 -5.35
C SER A 79 -6.13 -16.25 -6.79
N LEU A 80 -6.29 -15.00 -7.24
CA LEU A 80 -6.54 -14.65 -8.64
C LEU A 80 -5.25 -14.43 -9.46
N GLY A 81 -4.08 -14.48 -8.83
CA GLY A 81 -2.80 -14.18 -9.47
C GLY A 81 -2.40 -12.69 -9.42
N VAL A 82 -3.11 -11.84 -8.67
CA VAL A 82 -2.68 -10.46 -8.44
C VAL A 82 -1.41 -10.47 -7.60
N PHE A 83 -0.31 -9.92 -8.15
CA PHE A 83 0.95 -9.79 -7.43
C PHE A 83 1.09 -8.39 -6.87
N LEU A 84 1.10 -8.25 -5.53
CA LEU A 84 1.18 -6.93 -4.89
C LEU A 84 2.63 -6.42 -4.82
N PHE A 85 2.92 -5.31 -5.48
CA PHE A 85 4.25 -4.69 -5.43
C PHE A 85 4.41 -3.82 -4.18
N LEU A 86 5.55 -3.97 -3.51
CA LEU A 86 5.91 -3.20 -2.31
C LEU A 86 6.56 -1.86 -2.67
N LEU A 87 6.17 -0.81 -1.95
CA LEU A 87 6.71 0.54 -2.10
C LEU A 87 8.23 0.65 -1.91
N SER A 88 8.83 -0.27 -1.16
CA SER A 88 10.28 -0.30 -0.90
C SER A 88 11.09 -0.95 -2.03
N ARG A 89 10.47 -1.31 -3.16
CA ARG A 89 11.10 -1.96 -4.31
C ARG A 89 10.99 -1.15 -5.61
N VAL A 90 10.69 0.15 -5.50
CA VAL A 90 10.78 1.09 -6.64
C VAL A 90 12.22 1.52 -6.83
#